data_AF-A0AAU6HKN4-F1
#
_entry.id   AF-A0AAU6HKN4-F1
#
_cell.length_a   1.000
_cell.length_b   1.000
_cell.length_c   1.000
_cell.angle_alpha   90.00
_cell.angle_beta   90.00
_cell.angle_gamma   90.00
#
_symmetry.space_group_name_H-M   'P 1'
#
loop_
_entity.id
_entity.type
_entity.pdbx_description
1 polymer ?
#
loop_
_entity_poly.entity_id
_entity_poly.type
_entity_poly.pdbx_seq_one_letter_code
_entity_poly.pdbx_strand_id
1 'polypeptide(L)' 'MNAAEAPAPSTIAMLAGLLHELRPYAYDGTQHPFAPAAARDAEQLLAALADQGMSITENPTTHTPAHTHIR' A
#
# COMPACT_ATOMS: atom_id res chain seq x y z
N MET A 1 15.93 18.52 -12.98
CA MET A 1 16.25 17.22 -12.37
C MET A 1 15.32 17.06 -11.20
N ASN A 2 14.22 16.29 -11.35
CA ASN A 2 13.28 16.08 -10.26
C ASN A 2 13.86 14.98 -9.37
N ALA A 3 14.15 15.30 -8.11
CA ALA A 3 14.50 14.30 -7.12
C ALA A 3 13.31 13.33 -7.02
N ALA A 4 13.54 12.05 -7.32
CA ALA A 4 12.63 11.02 -6.89
C ALA A 4 12.69 11.03 -5.36
N GLU A 5 11.76 11.76 -4.75
CA GLU A 5 11.59 11.77 -3.31
C GLU A 5 11.41 10.31 -2.88
N ALA A 6 12.23 9.85 -1.93
CA ALA A 6 12.13 8.49 -1.45
C ALA A 6 10.67 8.21 -1.06
N PRO A 7 10.11 7.02 -1.39
CA PRO A 7 8.71 6.74 -1.13
C PRO A 7 8.41 7.01 0.35
N ALA A 8 7.41 7.84 0.62
CA ALA A 8 7.05 8.20 1.97
C ALA A 8 6.74 6.92 2.77
N PRO A 9 7.15 6.83 4.05
CA PRO A 9 6.90 5.64 4.88
C PRO A 9 5.40 5.28 4.97
N SER A 10 4.51 6.26 4.76
CA SER A 10 3.06 6.11 4.64
C SER A 10 2.64 5.19 3.49
N THR A 11 3.29 5.30 2.34
CA THR A 11 2.94 4.55 1.12
C THR A 11 3.35 3.09 1.25
N ILE A 12 4.49 2.80 1.86
CA ILE A 12 4.94 1.43 2.16
C ILE A 12 3.93 0.76 3.09
N ALA A 13 3.49 1.45 4.14
CA ALA A 13 2.50 0.93 5.08
C ALA A 13 1.15 0.63 4.43
N MET A 14 0.67 1.55 3.58
CA MET A 14 -0.58 1.36 2.83
C MET A 14 -0.49 0.15 1.90
N LEU A 15 0.61 0.02 1.14
CA LEU A 15 0.82 -1.10 0.22
C LEU A 15 0.95 -2.43 0.97
N ALA A 16 1.68 -2.45 2.09
CA ALA A 16 1.81 -3.65 2.91
C ALA A 16 0.44 -4.13 3.43
N GLY A 17 -0.41 -3.20 3.87
CA GLY A 17 -1.79 -3.50 4.27
C GLY A 17 -2.62 -4.07 3.11
N LEU A 18 -2.57 -3.45 1.92
CA LEU A 18 -3.28 -3.93 0.73
C LEU A 18 -2.80 -5.32 0.28
N LEU A 19 -1.49 -5.58 0.33
CA LEU A 19 -0.92 -6.89 0.04
C LEU A 19 -1.42 -7.95 1.02
N HIS A 20 -1.52 -7.59 2.30
CA HIS A 20 -2.06 -8.47 3.34
C HIS A 20 -3.53 -8.81 3.10
N GLU A 21 -4.36 -7.82 2.73
CA GLU A 21 -5.78 -8.02 2.39
C GLU A 21 -5.97 -8.87 1.13
N LEU A 22 -5.15 -8.66 0.09
CA LEU A 22 -5.26 -9.39 -1.18
C LEU A 22 -4.79 -10.85 -1.03
N ARG A 23 -3.80 -11.08 -0.15
CA ARG A 23 -3.13 -12.38 0.01
C ARG A 23 -2.98 -12.74 1.50
N PRO A 24 -4.08 -12.94 2.24
CA PRO A 24 -4.04 -13.15 3.69
C PRO A 24 -3.33 -14.46 4.08
N TYR A 25 -3.23 -15.43 3.17
CA TYR A 25 -2.51 -16.68 3.37
C TYR A 25 -1.01 -16.61 3.04
N ALA A 26 -0.56 -15.54 2.38
CA ALA A 26 0.84 -15.36 2.02
C ALA A 26 1.66 -14.72 3.15
N TYR A 27 0.98 -14.08 4.10
CA TYR A 27 1.57 -13.41 5.25
C TYR A 27 1.00 -13.99 6.52
N ASP A 28 1.77 -13.99 7.61
CA ASP A 28 1.26 -14.44 8.89
C ASP A 28 0.13 -13.49 9.36
N GLY A 29 -1.10 -14.00 9.38
CA GLY A 29 -2.29 -13.24 9.73
C GLY A 29 -2.30 -12.72 11.18
N THR A 30 -1.44 -13.26 12.05
CA THR A 30 -1.26 -12.74 13.43
C THR A 30 -0.49 -11.41 13.47
N GLN A 31 0.15 -11.03 12.35
CA GLN A 31 0.95 -9.82 12.23
C GLN A 31 0.22 -8.68 11.50
N HIS A 32 -1.10 -8.77 11.32
CA HIS A 32 -1.92 -7.70 10.78
C HIS A 32 -1.92 -6.46 11.70
N PRO A 33 -1.83 -5.21 11.19
CA PRO A 33 -1.81 -4.80 9.78
C PRO A 33 -0.42 -4.71 9.15
N PHE A 34 0.65 -5.05 9.88
CA PHE A 34 2.02 -4.79 9.47
C PHE A 34 2.92 -6.03 9.61
N ALA A 35 2.71 -7.00 8.73
CA ALA A 35 3.62 -8.14 8.61
C ALA A 35 4.95 -7.66 8.00
N PRO A 36 6.12 -7.89 8.61
CA PRO A 36 7.41 -7.44 8.08
C PRO A 36 7.71 -7.94 6.66
N ALA A 37 7.19 -9.11 6.31
CA ALA A 37 7.28 -9.66 4.95
C ALA A 37 6.47 -8.82 3.94
N ALA A 38 5.26 -8.38 4.30
CA ALA A 38 4.43 -7.54 3.43
C ALA A 38 5.06 -6.15 3.22
N ALA A 39 5.75 -5.61 4.23
CA ALA A 39 6.50 -4.36 4.09
C ALA A 39 7.67 -4.49 3.10
N ARG A 40 8.43 -5.59 3.16
CA ARG A 40 9.51 -5.85 2.20
C ARG A 40 8.98 -6.04 0.78
N ASP A 41 7.87 -6.76 0.62
CA ASP A 41 7.26 -6.96 -0.69
C ASP A 41 6.70 -5.65 -1.26
N ALA A 42 6.15 -4.77 -0.41
CA ALA A 42 5.75 -3.41 -0.79
C ALA A 42 6.94 -2.54 -1.24
N GLU A 43 8.07 -2.60 -0.53
CA GLU A 43 9.31 -1.91 -0.93
C GLU A 43 9.82 -2.40 -2.28
N GLN A 44 9.86 -3.72 -2.50
CA GLN A 44 10.27 -4.32 -3.77
C GLN A 44 9.35 -3.93 -4.92
N LEU A 45 8.04 -3.90 -4.68
CA LEU A 45 7.06 -3.44 -5.66
C LEU A 45 7.31 -1.96 -6.04
N LEU A 46 7.51 -1.08 -5.05
CA LEU A 46 7.82 0.32 -5.31
C LEU A 46 9.11 0.50 -6.11
N ALA A 47 10.16 -0.27 -5.78
CA ALA A 47 11.40 -0.24 -6.53
C ALA A 47 11.21 -0.70 -7.98
N ALA A 48 10.44 -1.77 -8.22
CA ALA A 48 10.14 -2.25 -9.56
C ALA A 48 9.31 -1.25 -10.38
N LEU A 49 8.35 -0.57 -9.75
CA LEU A 49 7.56 0.47 -10.41
C LEU A 49 8.42 1.69 -10.76
N ALA A 50 9.29 2.12 -9.84
CA ALA A 50 10.21 3.22 -10.06
C ALA A 50 11.21 2.92 -11.19
N ASP A 51 11.71 1.68 -11.27
CA ASP A 51 12.58 1.22 -12.37
C ASP A 51 11.88 1.32 -13.74
N GLN A 52 10.57 1.06 -13.77
CA GLN A 52 9.74 1.24 -14.97
C GLN A 52 9.30 2.70 -15.22
N GLY A 53 9.80 3.66 -14.42
CA GLY A 53 9.44 5.07 -14.53
C GLY A 53 8.02 5.38 -14.08
N MET A 54 7.37 4.48 -13.33
CA MET A 54 6.04 4.68 -12.76
C MET A 54 6.15 5.22 -11.33
N SER A 55 5.37 6.26 -11.05
CA SER A 55 5.16 6.77 -9.69
C SER A 55 3.76 6.40 -9.21
N ILE A 56 3.67 5.92 -7.97
CA ILE A 56 2.39 5.80 -7.26
C ILE A 56 2.09 7.15 -6.63
N THR A 57 0.95 7.73 -6.98
CA THR A 57 0.39 8.87 -6.26
C THR A 57 -0.75 8.35 -5.38
N GLU A 58 -0.67 8.61 -4.08
CA GLU A 58 -1.80 8.38 -3.18
C GLU A 58 -2.95 9.26 -3.67
N ASN A 59 -4.01 8.65 -4.20
CA ASN A 59 -5.26 9.38 -4.41
C ASN A 59 -5.96 9.37 -3.04
N PRO A 60 -6.12 10.52 -2.37
CA PRO A 60 -6.88 10.58 -1.13
C PRO A 60 -8.36 10.40 -1.49
N THR A 61 -8.76 9.17 -1.81
CA THR A 61 -10.17 8.82 -1.82
C THR A 61 -10.61 8.87 -0.38
N THR A 62 -11.17 10.01 0.01
CA THR A 62 -12.07 10.12 1.14
C THR A 62 -13.01 8.92 1.06
N HIS A 63 -12.81 7.99 1.99
CA HIS A 63 -13.76 6.92 2.25
C HIS A 63 -15.02 7.61 2.79
N THR A 64 -15.83 8.16 1.89
CA THR A 64 -17.20 8.54 2.19
C THR A 64 -17.92 7.22 2.36
N PRO A 65 -18.42 6.86 3.56
CA PRO A 65 -19.21 5.66 3.71
C PRO A 65 -20.47 5.83 2.85
N ALA A 66 -20.44 5.24 1.65
CA ALA A 66 -21.61 5.10 0.82
C ALA A 66 -22.46 3.96 1.41
N HIS A 67 -23.25 4.26 2.44
CA HIS A 67 -24.57 3.69 2.68
C HIS A 67 -25.17 4.26 3.96
N THR A 68 -26.26 5.01 3.83
CA THR A 68 -27.48 4.86 4.66
C THR A 68 -28.56 5.74 4.03
N HIS A 69 -29.30 5.18 3.08
CA HIS A 69 -30.62 5.69 2.70
C HIS A 69 -31.63 4.81 3.43
N ILE A 70 -32.02 5.21 4.64
CA ILE A 70 -33.19 4.63 5.32
C ILE A 70 -34.40 5.37 4.75
N ARG A 71 -35.32 4.60 4.19
CA ARG A 71 -36.61 5.10 3.70
C ARG A 71 -37.45 5.69 4.84
#